data_AF-S5ZNX4-F1
#
_entry.id   AF-S5ZNX4-F1
#
_cell.length_a   1.000
_cell.length_b   1.000
_cell.length_c   1.000
_cell.angle_alpha   90.00
_cell.angle_beta   90.00
_cell.angle_gamma   90.00
#
_symmetry.space_group_name_H-M   'P 1'
#
loop_
_entity.id
_entity.type
_entity.pdbx_description
1 polymer ?
#
loop_
_entity_poly.entity_id
_entity_poly.type
_entity_poly.pdbx_seq_one_letter_code
_entity_poly.pdbx_strand_id
1 'polypeptide(L)'
;MPHIDEVKILRKRAKAFRKTAETAYQDGEYDLTVYLHEQAIQLHLKSILLEELGDYPRTHSLTYLFQLLQKLRSSETYMMSTRTTSV
;
A
#
# COMPACT_ATOMS: atom_id res chain seq x y z
N MET A 1 13.01 -5.67 13.71
CA MET A 1 12.06 -4.58 13.38
C MET A 1 10.68 -4.99 13.87
N PRO A 2 10.03 -4.22 14.76
CA PRO A 2 8.84 -4.65 15.49
C PRO A 2 7.55 -4.82 14.65
N HIS A 3 7.57 -4.48 13.35
CA HIS A 3 6.36 -4.43 12.51
C HIS A 3 6.25 -5.55 11.46
N ILE A 4 7.24 -6.45 11.36
CA ILE A 4 7.29 -7.46 10.27
C ILE A 4 6.03 -8.34 10.24
N ASP A 5 5.51 -8.70 11.40
CA ASP A 5 4.31 -9.54 11.48
C ASP A 5 3.04 -8.79 11.07
N GLU A 6 2.94 -7.50 11.40
CA GLU A 6 1.82 -6.66 10.96
C GLU A 6 1.87 -6.43 9.44
N VAL A 7 3.04 -6.17 8.86
CA VAL A 7 3.22 -6.07 7.40
C VAL A 7 2.74 -7.35 6.71
N LYS A 8 3.12 -8.53 7.23
CA LYS A 8 2.67 -9.83 6.69
C LYS A 8 1.15 -9.99 6.79
N ILE A 9 0.55 -9.59 7.92
CA ILE A 9 -0.91 -9.65 8.12
C ILE A 9 -1.64 -8.76 7.10
N LEU A 10 -1.18 -7.51 6.91
CA LEU A 10 -1.76 -6.59 5.93
C LEU A 10 -1.68 -7.15 4.51
N ARG A 11 -0.50 -7.67 4.12
CA ARG A 11 -0.30 -8.30 2.80
C ARG A 11 -1.17 -9.55 2.62
N LYS A 12 -1.31 -10.38 3.66
CA LYS A 12 -2.19 -11.56 3.63
C LYS A 12 -3.64 -11.16 3.41
N ARG A 13 -4.12 -10.13 4.11
CA ARG A 13 -5.49 -9.62 3.96
C ARG A 13 -5.72 -8.99 2.59
N ALA A 14 -4.76 -8.20 2.08
CA ALA A 14 -4.83 -7.63 0.74
C ALA A 14 -5.00 -8.72 -0.33
N LYS A 15 -4.23 -9.81 -0.23
CA LYS A 15 -4.36 -10.97 -1.13
C LYS A 15 -5.73 -11.66 -1.02
N ALA A 16 -6.26 -11.77 0.20
CA ALA A 16 -7.58 -12.35 0.42
C ALA A 16 -8.69 -11.50 -0.24
N PHE A 17 -8.68 -10.18 -0.02
CA PHE A 17 -9.63 -9.26 -0.67
C PHE A 17 -9.58 -9.35 -2.20
N ARG A 18 -8.38 -9.36 -2.78
CA ARG A 18 -8.20 -9.52 -4.24
C ARG A 18 -8.80 -10.83 -4.75
N LYS A 19 -8.52 -11.96 -4.07
CA LYS A 19 -9.07 -13.27 -4.43
C LYS A 19 -10.61 -13.27 -4.36
N THR A 20 -11.18 -12.68 -3.32
CA THR A 20 -12.64 -12.55 -3.19
C THR A 20 -13.22 -11.66 -4.28
N ALA A 21 -12.51 -10.60 -4.68
CA ALA A 21 -12.93 -9.72 -5.76
C ALA A 21 -12.97 -10.45 -7.11
N GLU A 22 -12.01 -11.34 -7.37
CA GLU A 22 -12.01 -12.22 -8.54
C GLU A 22 -13.25 -13.12 -8.56
N THR A 23 -13.64 -13.71 -7.42
CA THR A 23 -14.88 -14.50 -7.32
C THR A 23 -16.13 -13.65 -7.58
N ALA A 24 -16.25 -12.50 -6.89
CA ALA A 24 -17.38 -11.59 -7.08
C ALA A 24 -17.53 -11.14 -8.54
N TYR A 25 -16.41 -10.96 -9.26
CA TYR A 25 -16.43 -10.62 -10.68
C TYR A 25 -17.01 -11.74 -11.55
N GLN A 26 -16.64 -12.99 -11.28
CA GLN A 26 -17.22 -14.14 -11.99
C GLN A 26 -18.72 -14.29 -11.73
N ASP A 27 -19.16 -13.91 -10.53
CA ASP A 27 -20.57 -13.95 -10.12
C ASP A 27 -21.39 -12.75 -10.64
N GLY A 28 -20.77 -11.79 -11.35
CA GLY A 28 -21.42 -10.60 -11.90
C GLY A 28 -21.66 -9.46 -10.89
N GLU A 29 -21.09 -9.57 -9.68
CA GLU A 29 -21.25 -8.61 -8.59
C GLU A 29 -20.25 -7.44 -8.71
N TYR A 30 -20.40 -6.62 -9.76
CA TYR A 30 -19.39 -5.64 -10.15
C TYR A 30 -19.11 -4.55 -9.10
N ASP A 31 -20.14 -4.03 -8.44
CA ASP A 31 -19.96 -3.01 -7.38
C ASP A 31 -19.13 -3.58 -6.21
N LEU A 32 -19.41 -4.83 -5.84
CA LEU A 32 -18.66 -5.55 -4.82
C LEU A 32 -17.22 -5.84 -5.28
N THR A 33 -17.02 -6.21 -6.54
CA THR A 33 -15.68 -6.41 -7.12
C THR A 33 -14.82 -5.16 -6.96
N VAL A 34 -15.35 -3.98 -7.31
CA VAL A 34 -14.60 -2.72 -7.22
C VAL A 34 -14.27 -2.39 -5.76
N TYR A 35 -15.26 -2.52 -4.87
CA TYR A 35 -15.05 -2.30 -3.44
C TYR A 35 -13.96 -3.20 -2.84
N LEU A 36 -13.98 -4.50 -3.17
CA LEU A 36 -12.98 -5.46 -2.68
C LEU A 36 -11.57 -5.16 -3.25
N HIS A 37 -11.47 -4.74 -4.51
CA HIS A 37 -10.20 -4.28 -5.08
C HIS A 37 -9.67 -3.04 -4.37
N GLU A 38 -10.52 -2.05 -4.08
CA GLU A 38 -10.14 -0.88 -3.31
C GLU A 38 -9.57 -1.26 -1.93
N GLN A 39 -10.23 -2.17 -1.20
CA GLN A 39 -9.71 -2.65 0.09
C GLN A 39 -8.36 -3.37 -0.06
N ALA A 40 -8.20 -4.18 -1.11
CA ALA A 40 -6.95 -4.87 -1.39
C ALA A 40 -5.79 -3.88 -1.64
N ILE A 41 -6.01 -2.87 -2.48
CA ILE A 41 -5.03 -1.83 -2.80
C ILE A 41 -4.68 -1.07 -1.52
N GLN A 42 -5.68 -0.61 -0.76
CA GLN A 42 -5.46 0.18 0.44
C GLN A 42 -4.59 -0.55 1.47
N LEU A 43 -4.87 -1.83 1.74
CA LEU A 43 -4.09 -2.65 2.67
C LEU A 43 -2.67 -2.89 2.17
N HIS A 44 -2.50 -3.07 0.85
CA HIS A 44 -1.17 -3.24 0.27
C HIS A 44 -0.33 -1.97 0.42
N LEU A 45 -0.87 -0.80 0.10
CA LEU A 45 -0.17 0.48 0.25
C LEU A 45 0.18 0.76 1.72
N LYS A 46 -0.74 0.49 2.66
CA LYS A 46 -0.47 0.58 4.10
C LYS A 46 0.66 -0.36 4.54
N SER A 47 0.75 -1.56 3.97
CA SER A 47 1.85 -2.49 4.28
C SER A 47 3.21 -1.97 3.82
N ILE A 48 3.26 -1.27 2.68
CA ILE A 48 4.51 -0.65 2.18
C ILE A 48 4.90 0.50 3.10
N LEU A 49 3.97 1.39 3.42
CA LEU A 49 4.24 2.51 4.33
C LEU A 49 4.72 2.03 5.71
N LEU A 50 4.11 0.98 6.26
CA LEU A 50 4.54 0.38 7.52
C LEU A 50 5.97 -0.19 7.44
N GLU A 51 6.31 -0.84 6.33
CA GLU A 51 7.63 -1.44 6.12
C GLU A 51 8.72 -0.37 5.97
N GLU A 52 8.43 0.73 5.27
CA GLU A 52 9.39 1.80 4.98
C GLU A 52 9.50 2.85 6.09
N LEU A 53 8.38 3.22 6.72
CA LEU A 53 8.29 4.34 7.68
C LEU A 53 8.06 3.89 9.13
N GLY A 54 7.70 2.62 9.35
CA GLY A 54 7.31 2.12 10.66
C GLY A 54 5.89 2.49 11.10
N ASP A 55 5.13 3.22 10.28
CA ASP A 55 3.71 3.54 10.51
C ASP A 55 2.97 3.84 9.19
N TYR A 56 1.64 3.89 9.24
CA TYR A 56 0.78 4.29 8.12
C TYR A 56 -0.41 5.13 8.59
N PRO A 57 -0.89 6.07 7.77
CA PRO A 57 -1.99 6.93 8.15
C PRO A 57 -3.30 6.14 8.31
N ARG A 58 -4.08 6.45 9.35
CA ARG A 58 -5.43 5.90 9.58
C ARG A 58 -6.48 6.58 8.71
N THR A 59 -6.30 6.47 7.40
CA THR A 59 -7.22 6.97 6.37
C THR A 59 -7.63 5.85 5.42
N HIS A 60 -8.76 6.03 4.76
CA HIS A 60 -9.20 5.19 3.66
C HIS A 60 -8.93 5.80 2.28
N SER A 61 -8.42 7.04 2.21
CA SER A 61 -8.15 7.71 0.94
C SER A 61 -6.98 7.08 0.20
N LEU A 62 -7.26 6.41 -0.93
CA LEU A 62 -6.23 5.90 -1.84
C LEU A 62 -5.34 7.03 -2.38
N THR A 63 -5.94 8.17 -2.75
CA THR A 63 -5.20 9.35 -3.25
C THR A 63 -4.14 9.80 -2.24
N TYR A 64 -4.51 9.89 -0.96
CA TYR A 64 -3.57 10.26 0.08
C TYR A 64 -2.44 9.23 0.27
N LEU A 65 -2.77 7.94 0.25
CA LEU A 65 -1.78 6.86 0.35
C LEU A 65 -0.78 6.90 -0.81
N PHE A 66 -1.25 7.12 -2.04
CA PHE A 66 -0.39 7.26 -3.21
C PHE A 66 0.47 8.52 -3.15
N GLN A 67 -0.05 9.65 -2.67
CA GLN A 67 0.73 10.87 -2.48
C GLN A 67 1.87 10.66 -1.46
N LEU A 68 1.61 9.93 -0.38
CA LEU A 68 2.62 9.64 0.64
C LEU A 68 3.74 8.75 0.07
N LEU A 69 3.39 7.71 -0.68
CA LEU A 69 4.37 6.87 -1.36
C LEU A 69 5.20 7.62 -2.41
N GLN A 70 4.58 8.52 -3.17
CA GLN A 70 5.31 9.39 -4.10
C GLN A 70 6.33 10.26 -3.37
N LYS A 71 5.94 10.89 -2.25
CA LYS A 71 6.85 11.70 -1.43
C LYS A 71 8.03 10.88 -0.92
N LEU A 72 7.79 9.66 -0.47
CA LEU A 72 8.83 8.73 0.00
C LEU A 72 9.88 8.45 -1.09
N ARG A 73 9.43 8.16 -2.31
CA ARG A 73 10.29 7.95 -3.48
C ARG A 73 11.08 9.20 -3.87
N SER A 74 10.45 10.38 -3.81
CA SER A 74 11.10 11.65 -4.13
C SER A 74 12.16 12.04 -3.09
N SER A 75 11.91 11.82 -1.80
CA SER A 75 12.90 12.08 -0.74
C SER A 75 14.13 11.17 -0.83
N GLU A 76 13.93 9.90 -1.18
CA GLU A 76 15.02 8.95 -1.40
C GLU A 76 15.88 9.36 -2.61
N THR A 77 15.24 9.81 -3.68
CA THR A 77 15.92 10.35 -4.88
C THR A 77 16.73 11.62 -4.54
N TYR A 78 16.18 12.50 -3.70
CA TYR A 78 16.86 13.72 -3.27
C TYR A 78 18.11 13.41 -2.42
N MET A 79 18.00 12.46 -1.47
CA MET A 79 19.13 12.01 -0.66
C MET A 79 20.21 11.27 -1.46
N MET A 80 19.86 10.57 -2.54
CA MET A 80 20.85 9.96 -3.43
C MET A 80 21.58 11.02 -4.28
N SER A 81 20.88 12.05 -4.76
CA SER A 81 21.48 13.11 -5.58
C SER A 81 22.49 13.99 -4.83
N THR A 82 22.28 14.21 -3.53
CA THR A 82 23.17 15.04 -2.70
C THR A 82 24.42 14.29 -2.23
N ARG A 83 24.39 12.95 -2.17
CA ARG A 83 25.56 12.14 -1.81
C ARG A 83 26.63 12.06 -2.91
N THR A 84 26.27 12.35 -4.17
CA THR A 84 27.20 12.30 -5.31
C THR A 84 27.91 13.63 -5.58
N THR A 85 27.55 14.71 -4.87
CA THR A 85 28.11 16.07 -5.10
C THR A 85 29.15 16.49 -4.05
N SER A 86 29.60 15.55 -3.21
CA SER A 86 30.73 15.77 -2.30
C SER A 86 31.99 15.13 -2.90
N VAL A 87 32.63 15.84 -3.82
CA VAL A 87 34.04 15.64 -4.23
C VAL A 87 34.84 16.81 -3.71
#